data_AF-A0A267T488-F1
#
_entry.id   AF-A0A267T488-F1
#
_cell.length_a   1.000
_cell.length_b   1.000
_cell.length_c   1.000
_cell.angle_alpha   90.00
_cell.angle_beta   90.00
_cell.angle_gamma   90.00
#
_symmetry.space_group_name_H-M   'P 1'
#
loop_
_entity.id
_entity.type
_entity.pdbx_description
1 polymer ?
#
loop_
_entity_poly.entity_id
_entity_poly.type
_entity_poly.pdbx_seq_one_letter_code
_entity_poly.pdbx_strand_id
1 'polypeptide(L)'
;MPKRDSQKYYSISVIIIAGLMSVAYIGIGIFLIIVPDSAFAQVFFPSIKWSYAWGAILIIYGLYRGYRAIEKYKEDTEEEKEEAEYRYYDNKK
;
A
#
# COMPACT_ATOMS: atom_id res chain seq x y z
N MET A 1 -9.52 26.93 13.23
CA MET A 1 -8.46 26.44 12.33
C MET A 1 -8.90 25.10 11.71
N PRO A 2 -9.37 25.06 10.44
CA PRO A 2 -9.93 23.84 9.82
C PRO A 2 -8.95 23.02 8.97
N LYS A 3 -7.64 23.33 8.94
CA LYS A 3 -6.65 22.64 8.08
C LYS A 3 -6.37 21.17 8.46
N ARG A 4 -6.74 20.74 9.66
CA ARG A 4 -6.36 19.43 10.22
C ARG A 4 -7.19 18.28 9.65
N ASP A 5 -8.49 18.47 9.53
CA ASP A 5 -9.40 17.42 9.02
C ASP A 5 -9.11 17.12 7.55
N SER A 6 -8.83 18.15 6.74
CA SER A 6 -8.42 17.95 5.34
C SER A 6 -7.15 17.12 5.21
N GLN A 7 -6.16 17.30 6.09
CA GLN A 7 -4.93 16.50 6.02
C GLN A 7 -5.17 15.04 6.40
N LYS A 8 -6.07 14.77 7.34
CA LYS A 8 -6.46 13.41 7.74
C LYS A 8 -7.17 12.64 6.62
N TYR A 9 -8.10 13.28 5.90
CA TYR A 9 -8.75 12.64 4.75
C TYR A 9 -7.77 12.37 3.59
N TYR A 10 -6.79 13.26 3.40
CA TYR A 10 -5.70 13.04 2.46
C TYR A 10 -4.79 11.87 2.86
N SER A 11 -4.40 11.74 4.14
CA SER A 11 -3.53 10.63 4.57
C SER A 11 -4.23 9.28 4.45
N ILE A 12 -5.50 9.20 4.88
CA ILE A 12 -6.32 7.97 4.76
C ILE A 12 -6.49 7.56 3.30
N SER A 13 -6.83 8.50 2.41
CA SER A 13 -6.98 8.18 0.98
C SER A 13 -5.67 7.71 0.35
N VAL A 14 -4.52 8.29 0.73
CA VAL A 14 -3.20 7.82 0.29
C VAL A 14 -2.92 6.39 0.76
N ILE A 15 -3.28 6.04 2.00
CA ILE A 15 -3.11 4.67 2.53
C ILE A 15 -4.00 3.67 1.77
N ILE A 16 -5.26 4.03 1.51
CA ILE A 16 -6.19 3.17 0.74
C ILE A 16 -5.67 2.95 -0.68
N ILE A 17 -5.22 4.01 -1.36
CA ILE A 17 -4.65 3.91 -2.71
C ILE A 17 -3.37 3.07 -2.68
N ALA A 18 -2.51 3.25 -1.67
CA ALA A 18 -1.30 2.45 -1.51
C ALA A 18 -1.61 0.96 -1.29
N GLY A 19 -2.64 0.65 -0.49
CA GLY A 19 -3.13 -0.71 -0.27
C GLY A 19 -3.69 -1.34 -1.56
N LEU A 20 -4.55 -0.62 -2.29
CA LEU A 20 -5.08 -1.06 -3.58
C LEU A 20 -3.97 -1.32 -4.59
N MET A 21 -2.98 -0.43 -4.66
CA MET A 21 -1.81 -0.59 -5.52
C MET A 21 -0.99 -1.82 -5.14
N SER A 22 -0.76 -2.04 -3.84
CA SER A 22 -0.08 -3.26 -3.33
C SER A 22 -0.80 -4.52 -3.80
N VAL A 23 -2.13 -4.59 -3.64
CA VAL A 23 -2.94 -5.71 -4.11
C VAL A 23 -2.86 -5.87 -5.63
N ALA A 24 -2.89 -4.77 -6.39
CA ALA A 24 -2.73 -4.81 -7.84
C ALA A 24 -1.35 -5.36 -8.25
N TYR A 25 -0.27 -4.95 -7.61
CA TYR A 25 1.08 -5.48 -7.87
C TYR A 25 1.15 -6.99 -7.60
N ILE A 26 0.60 -7.45 -6.46
CA ILE A 26 0.57 -8.87 -6.13
C ILE A 26 -0.29 -9.64 -7.13
N GLY A 27 -1.48 -9.13 -7.47
CA GLY A 27 -2.40 -9.76 -8.41
C GLY A 27 -1.82 -9.90 -9.81
N ILE A 28 -1.20 -8.83 -10.33
CA ILE A 28 -0.50 -8.87 -11.63
C ILE A 28 0.68 -9.82 -11.55
N GLY A 29 1.45 -9.80 -10.46
CA GLY A 29 2.58 -10.70 -10.29
C GLY A 29 2.17 -12.18 -10.27
N ILE A 30 1.09 -12.52 -9.57
CA ILE A 30 0.50 -13.86 -9.57
C ILE A 30 0.00 -14.23 -10.96
N PHE A 31 -0.69 -13.30 -11.65
CA PHE A 31 -1.18 -13.52 -13.01
C PHE A 31 -0.05 -13.87 -13.99
N LEU A 32 1.07 -13.17 -13.92
CA LEU A 32 2.25 -13.42 -14.76
C LEU A 32 2.93 -14.77 -14.49
N ILE A 33 2.77 -15.31 -13.28
CA ILE A 33 3.29 -16.64 -12.90
C ILE A 33 2.33 -17.75 -13.34
N ILE A 34 1.02 -17.57 -13.15
CA ILE A 34 0.03 -18.61 -13.46
C ILE A 34 -0.23 -18.69 -14.97
N VAL A 35 -0.26 -17.54 -15.66
CA VAL A 35 -0.59 -17.45 -17.10
C VAL A 35 0.54 -16.74 -17.87
N PRO A 36 1.75 -17.33 -17.90
CA PRO A 36 2.91 -16.71 -18.55
C PRO A 36 2.78 -16.65 -20.07
N ASP A 37 1.91 -17.46 -20.68
CA ASP A 37 1.64 -17.49 -22.12
C ASP A 37 0.46 -16.58 -22.53
N SER A 38 -0.02 -15.73 -21.63
CA SER A 38 -1.06 -14.76 -21.98
C SER A 38 -0.55 -13.76 -23.04
N ALA A 39 -1.45 -13.30 -23.91
CA ALA A 39 -1.12 -12.25 -24.89
C ALA A 39 -0.55 -10.98 -24.22
N PHE A 40 -0.99 -10.67 -23.01
CA PHE A 40 -0.41 -9.60 -22.20
C PHE A 40 1.05 -9.89 -21.84
N ALA A 41 1.34 -11.06 -21.25
CA ALA A 41 2.71 -11.41 -20.85
C ALA A 41 3.67 -11.48 -22.06
N GLN A 42 3.21 -11.97 -23.21
CA GLN A 42 4.01 -12.04 -24.44
C GLN A 42 4.28 -10.67 -25.07
N VAL A 43 3.39 -9.69 -24.88
CA VAL A 43 3.60 -8.31 -25.35
C VAL A 43 4.62 -7.56 -24.49
N PHE A 44 4.58 -7.76 -23.17
CA PHE A 44 5.46 -7.04 -22.23
C PHE A 44 6.80 -7.73 -21.99
N PHE A 45 6.89 -9.05 -22.18
CA PHE A 45 8.08 -9.82 -21.87
C PHE A 45 8.56 -10.65 -23.07
N PRO A 46 9.87 -10.57 -23.41
CA PRO A 46 10.43 -11.27 -24.56
C PRO A 46 10.55 -12.79 -24.38
N SER A 47 10.37 -13.30 -23.14
CA SER A 47 10.38 -14.73 -22.85
C SER A 47 9.55 -15.04 -21.61
N ILE A 48 9.00 -16.26 -21.57
CA ILE A 48 8.31 -16.85 -20.41
C ILE A 48 9.15 -16.73 -19.13
N LYS A 49 10.47 -16.93 -19.21
CA LYS A 49 11.38 -16.80 -18.05
C LYS A 49 11.34 -15.39 -17.44
N TRP A 50 11.20 -14.36 -18.28
CA TRP A 50 11.06 -12.98 -17.84
C TRP A 50 9.72 -12.72 -17.18
N SER A 51 8.63 -13.33 -17.65
CA SER A 51 7.31 -13.25 -17.01
C SER A 51 7.37 -13.76 -15.56
N TYR A 52 8.03 -14.90 -15.32
CA TYR A 52 8.22 -15.42 -13.96
C TYR A 52 9.08 -14.52 -13.08
N ALA A 53 10.20 -14.02 -13.60
CA ALA A 53 11.09 -13.13 -12.85
C ALA A 53 10.37 -11.84 -12.44
N TRP A 54 9.66 -11.22 -13.39
CA TRP A 54 8.86 -10.03 -13.12
C TRP A 54 7.68 -10.30 -12.21
N GLY A 55 7.00 -11.44 -12.38
CA GLY A 55 5.92 -11.86 -11.50
C GLY A 55 6.38 -11.98 -10.04
N ALA A 56 7.53 -12.63 -9.81
CA ALA A 56 8.13 -12.75 -8.49
C ALA A 56 8.51 -11.38 -7.90
N ILE A 57 9.14 -10.51 -8.70
CA ILE A 57 9.51 -9.15 -8.28
C ILE A 57 8.27 -8.33 -7.89
N LEU A 58 7.20 -8.40 -8.70
CA LEU A 58 5.96 -7.67 -8.44
C LEU A 58 5.26 -8.14 -7.17
N ILE A 59 5.27 -9.45 -6.89
CA ILE A 59 4.75 -9.99 -5.63
C ILE A 59 5.58 -9.49 -4.45
N ILE A 60 6.91 -9.60 -4.50
CA ILE A 60 7.79 -9.16 -3.42
C ILE A 60 7.61 -7.66 -3.16
N TYR A 61 7.61 -6.86 -4.22
CA TYR A 61 7.43 -5.42 -4.13
C TYR A 61 6.04 -5.04 -3.61
N GLY A 62 5.00 -5.72 -4.09
CA GLY A 62 3.63 -5.54 -3.62
C GLY A 62 3.49 -5.84 -2.13
N LEU A 63 4.08 -6.94 -1.66
CA LEU A 63 4.12 -7.30 -0.23
C LEU A 63 4.87 -6.26 0.60
N TYR A 64 6.07 -5.85 0.16
CA TYR A 64 6.86 -4.80 0.83
C TYR A 64 6.08 -3.49 0.94
N ARG A 65 5.40 -3.08 -0.13
CA ARG A 65 4.60 -1.85 -0.15
C ARG A 65 3.38 -1.95 0.77
N GLY A 66 2.73 -3.12 0.81
CA GLY A 66 1.62 -3.39 1.72
C GLY A 66 2.06 -3.33 3.18
N TYR A 67 3.21 -3.93 3.51
CA TYR A 67 3.82 -3.85 4.84
C TYR A 67 4.08 -2.39 5.25
N ARG A 68 4.71 -1.58 4.38
CA ARG A 68 4.98 -0.16 4.66
C ARG A 68 3.71 0.67 4.85
N ALA A 69 2.63 0.36 4.11
CA ALA A 69 1.35 1.05 4.27
C ALA A 69 0.70 0.73 5.64
N ILE A 70 0.81 -0.52 6.11
CA ILE A 70 0.31 -0.93 7.43
C ILE A 70 1.15 -0.31 8.55
N GLU A 71 2.47 -0.30 8.41
CA GLU A 71 3.40 0.34 9.34
C GLU A 71 3.05 1.82 9.53
N LYS A 72 2.90 2.56 8.44
CA LYS A 72 2.50 3.97 8.47
C LYS A 72 1.12 4.20 9.09
N TYR A 73 0.16 3.32 8.80
CA TYR A 73 -1.17 3.41 9.41
C TYR A 73 -1.13 3.22 10.93
N LYS A 74 -0.26 2.33 11.42
CA LYS A 74 -0.08 2.13 12.87
C LYS A 74 0.54 3.36 13.54
N GLU A 75 1.59 3.93 12.95
CA GLU A 75 2.23 5.17 13.43
C GLU A 75 1.21 6.32 13.51
N ASP A 76 0.48 6.59 12.42
CA ASP A 76 -0.53 7.66 12.37
C ASP A 76 -1.65 7.44 13.42
N THR A 77 -1.99 6.18 13.72
CA THR A 77 -3.05 5.85 14.71
C THR A 77 -2.56 6.01 16.15
N GLU A 78 -1.29 5.72 16.43
CA GLU A 78 -0.70 5.87 17.77
C GLU A 78 -0.50 7.35 18.12
N GLU A 79 0.00 8.16 17.18
CA GLU A 79 0.12 9.61 17.33
C GLU A 79 -1.26 10.26 17.61
N GLU A 80 -2.32 9.83 16.92
CA GLU A 80 -3.67 10.35 17.17
C GLU A 80 -4.20 10.04 18.59
N LYS A 81 -3.83 8.88 19.14
CA LYS A 81 -4.23 8.50 20.51
C LYS A 81 -3.50 9.34 21.55
N GLU A 82 -2.20 9.55 21.38
CA GLU A 82 -1.41 10.39 22.27
C GLU A 82 -1.92 11.84 22.25
N GLU A 83 -2.15 12.42 21.07
CA GLU A 83 -2.72 13.77 20.94
C GLU A 83 -4.11 13.91 21.57
N ALA A 84 -4.93 12.86 21.51
CA ALA A 84 -6.26 12.85 22.13
C ALA A 84 -6.15 12.78 23.66
N GLU A 85 -5.20 12.02 24.18
CA GLU A 85 -4.92 11.90 25.61
C GLU A 85 -4.36 13.21 26.18
N TYR A 86 -3.38 13.84 25.51
CA TYR A 86 -2.85 15.15 25.92
C TYR A 86 -3.94 16.23 25.99
N ARG A 87 -4.85 16.29 25.00
CA ARG A 87 -5.97 17.24 25.01
C ARG A 87 -6.97 16.99 26.14
N TYR A 88 -7.14 15.74 26.57
CA TYR A 88 -8.04 15.41 27.67
C TYR A 88 -7.52 15.91 29.02
N TYR A 89 -6.20 15.83 29.25
CA TYR A 89 -5.58 16.31 30.49
C TYR A 89 -5.46 17.84 30.55
N ASP A 90 -5.26 18.51 29.43
CA ASP A 90 -5.19 19.98 29.37
C ASP A 90 -6.56 20.64 29.67
N ASN A 91 -7.65 20.10 29.11
CA ASN A 91 -9.01 20.58 29.37
C ASN A 91 -9.54 20.32 30.79
N LYS A 92 -8.80 19.59 31.63
CA LYS A 92 -9.15 19.32 33.03
C LYS A 92 -8.41 20.21 34.04
N LYS A 93 -7.49 21.06 33.61
CA LYS A 93 -6.86 22.10 34.43
C LYS A 93 -7.62 23.42 34.32
#